data_AF-B8G2W1-F1
#
_entry.id   AF-B8G2W1-F1
#
_cell.length_a   1.000
_cell.length_b   1.000
_cell.length_c   1.000
_cell.angle_alpha   90.00
_cell.angle_beta   90.00
_cell.angle_gamma   90.00
#
_symmetry.space_group_name_H-M   'P 1'
#
loop_
_entity.id
_entity.type
_entity.pdbx_description
1 polymer ?
#
loop_
_entity_poly.entity_id
_entity_poly.type
_entity_poly.pdbx_seq_one_letter_code
_entity_poly.pdbx_strand_id
1 'polypeptide(L)'
;MSGHYTIPTRIRLTEAQREQLYWLLRERGQELDDLMTELVADYLAGQPLPPSPPPIDRQATIREQLRLRRNQLRMLRNHLHDPHNPPPGWLRAMVAELEEEIARLEVELHRED
;
A
#
# COMPACT_ATOMS: atom_id res chain seq x y z
N MET A 1 -0.85 0.95 18.16
CA MET A 1 0.50 0.94 17.57
C MET A 1 0.90 2.38 17.35
N SER A 2 1.88 2.90 18.09
CA SER A 2 2.46 4.23 17.81
C SER A 2 3.53 4.06 16.73
N GLY A 3 3.20 4.46 15.51
CA GLY A 3 4.18 4.59 14.43
C GLY A 3 4.76 5.99 14.44
N HIS A 4 6.08 6.11 14.48
CA HIS A 4 6.76 7.38 14.23
C HIS A 4 7.12 7.47 12.75
N TYR A 5 6.82 8.60 12.12
CA TYR A 5 7.22 8.91 10.75
C TYR A 5 8.13 10.13 10.76
N THR A 6 9.28 10.03 10.09
CA THR A 6 10.19 11.15 9.89
C THR A 6 9.95 11.75 8.51
N ILE A 7 9.68 13.05 8.45
CA ILE A 7 9.45 13.78 7.21
C ILE A 7 10.62 14.74 6.98
N PRO A 8 11.47 14.54 5.96
CA PRO A 8 12.53 15.49 5.63
C PRO A 8 11.90 16.79 5.13
N THR A 9 12.06 17.87 5.89
CA THR A 9 11.45 19.17 5.60
C THR A 9 12.50 20.19 5.18
N ARG A 10 12.16 21.06 4.22
CA ARG A 10 12.97 22.23 3.86
C ARG A 10 12.16 23.50 4.05
N ILE A 11 12.65 24.41 4.88
CA ILE A 11 12.02 25.71 5.13
C ILE A 11 12.84 26.78 4.42
N ARG A 12 12.18 27.60 3.61
CA ARG A 12 12.81 28.75 2.95
C ARG A 12 12.64 29.97 3.83
N LEU A 13 13.75 30.55 4.27
CA LEU A 13 13.80 31.76 5.09
C LEU A 13 14.74 32.77 4.43
N THR A 14 14.46 34.05 4.60
CA THR A 14 15.46 35.09 4.38
C THR A 14 16.54 35.00 5.46
N GLU A 15 17.67 35.68 5.26
CA GLU A 15 18.74 35.75 6.25
C GLU A 15 18.25 36.32 7.59
N ALA A 16 17.55 37.46 7.57
CA ALA A 16 17.00 38.07 8.77
C ALA A 16 16.01 37.15 9.50
N GLN A 17 15.18 36.41 8.76
CA GLN A 17 14.25 35.43 9.35
C GLN A 17 14.99 34.25 9.98
N ARG A 18 16.07 33.78 9.35
CA ARG A 18 16.91 32.70 9.89
C ARG A 18 17.58 33.12 11.19
N GLU A 19 18.14 34.32 11.26
CA GLU A 19 18.74 34.87 12.49
C GLU A 19 17.71 35.02 13.60
N GLN A 20 16.54 35.57 13.28
CA GLN A 20 15.44 35.71 14.22
C GLN A 20 14.99 34.35 14.76
N LEU A 21 14.86 33.33 13.91
CA LEU A 21 14.50 31.98 14.32
C LEU A 21 15.55 31.40 15.29
N TYR A 22 16.83 31.48 14.96
CA TYR A 22 17.88 30.98 15.85
C TYR A 22 17.93 31.70 17.19
N TRP A 23 17.70 33.01 17.19
CA TRP A 23 17.59 33.77 18.43
C TRP A 23 16.42 33.28 19.29
N LEU A 24 15.24 33.10 18.69
CA LEU A 24 14.04 32.59 19.40
C LEU A 24 14.23 31.17 19.95
N LEU A 25 14.83 30.28 19.16
CA LEU A 25 15.11 28.90 19.59
C LEU A 25 16.06 28.89 20.80
N ARG A 26 17.12 29.71 20.77
CA ARG A 26 18.06 29.86 21.89
C ARG A 26 17.40 30.44 23.13
N GLU A 27 16.62 31.50 22.96
CA GLU A 27 15.92 32.17 24.07
C GLU A 27 15.00 31.19 24.82
N ARG A 28 14.42 30.23 24.09
CA ARG A 28 13.52 29.20 24.64
C ARG A 28 14.21 27.90 25.01
N GLY A 29 15.49 27.74 24.71
CA GLY A 29 16.22 26.48 24.91
C GLY A 29 15.60 25.30 24.14
N GLN A 30 15.02 25.57 22.96
CA GLN A 30 14.28 24.59 22.17
C GLN A 30 15.02 24.29 20.86
N GLU A 31 15.04 23.02 20.46
CA GLU A 31 15.58 22.61 19.15
C GLU A 31 14.54 22.83 18.04
N LEU A 32 15.02 23.01 16.80
CA LEU A 32 14.12 23.24 15.65
C LEU A 32 13.20 22.04 15.40
N ASP A 33 13.71 20.83 15.55
CA ASP A 33 12.93 19.60 15.29
C ASP A 33 11.78 19.43 16.30
N ASP A 34 12.01 19.81 17.56
CA ASP A 34 10.98 19.80 18.60
C ASP A 34 9.90 20.84 18.30
N LEU A 35 10.30 22.07 17.96
CA LEU A 35 9.37 23.13 17.57
C LEU A 35 8.51 22.71 16.37
N MET A 36 9.14 22.12 15.34
CA MET A 36 8.41 21.66 14.15
C MET A 36 7.45 20.53 14.47
N THR A 37 7.84 19.62 15.37
CA THR A 37 6.98 18.52 15.82
C THR A 37 5.77 19.06 16.59
N GLU A 38 5.98 19.98 17.52
CA GLU A 38 4.90 20.65 18.27
C GLU A 38 3.93 21.38 17.33
N LEU A 39 4.45 22.19 16.40
CA LEU A 39 3.62 22.94 15.45
C LEU A 39 2.76 22.02 14.58
N VAL A 40 3.32 20.90 14.11
CA VAL A 40 2.58 19.92 13.30
C VAL A 40 1.55 19.19 14.16
N ALA A 41 1.90 18.81 15.40
CA ALA A 41 0.99 18.14 16.32
C ALA A 41 -0.20 19.03 16.67
N ASP A 42 0.04 20.29 17.03
CA ASP A 42 -1.00 21.27 17.35
C ASP A 42 -1.90 21.55 16.13
N TYR A 43 -1.31 21.68 14.95
CA TYR A 43 -2.07 21.85 13.72
C TYR A 43 -3.01 20.66 13.47
N LEU A 44 -2.49 19.43 13.58
CA LEU A 44 -3.25 18.20 13.34
C LEU A 44 -4.32 17.95 14.42
N ALA A 45 -4.05 18.32 15.68
CA ALA A 45 -5.02 18.20 16.77
C ALA A 45 -6.29 19.02 16.52
N GLY A 46 -6.18 20.12 15.77
CA GLY A 46 -7.30 20.96 15.36
C GLY A 46 -7.99 20.52 14.06
N GLN A 47 -7.46 19.54 13.33
CA GLN A 47 -8.06 19.09 12.07
C GLN A 47 -9.10 17.98 12.29
N PRO A 48 -10.15 17.93 11.47
CA PRO A 48 -11.00 16.73 11.42
C PRO A 48 -10.15 15.53 11.02
N LEU A 49 -10.43 14.37 11.62
CA LEU A 49 -9.86 13.11 11.18
C LEU A 49 -10.18 12.91 9.69
N PRO A 50 -9.20 12.46 8.87
CA PRO A 50 -9.49 12.10 7.50
C PRO A 50 -10.59 11.03 7.47
N PRO A 51 -11.44 11.02 6.43
CA PRO A 51 -12.44 9.97 6.30
C PRO A 51 -11.75 8.61 6.35
N SER A 52 -12.33 7.67 7.08
CA SER A 52 -11.84 6.30 7.05
C SER A 52 -11.88 5.81 5.60
N PRO A 53 -10.81 5.16 5.11
CA PRO A 53 -10.87 4.53 3.80
C PRO A 53 -12.09 3.59 3.79
N PRO A 54 -12.80 3.49 2.65
CA PRO A 54 -13.94 2.60 2.57
C PRO A 54 -13.48 1.19 2.97
N PRO A 55 -14.30 0.45 3.74
CA PRO A 55 -13.98 -0.92 4.08
C PRO A 55 -13.72 -1.69 2.79
N ILE A 56 -12.55 -2.33 2.69
CA ILE A 56 -12.24 -3.20 1.58
C ILE A 56 -13.18 -4.39 1.68
N ASP A 57 -14.07 -4.53 0.70
CA ASP A 57 -14.88 -5.73 0.53
C ASP A 57 -13.93 -6.87 0.11
N ARG A 58 -13.52 -7.67 1.10
CA ARG A 58 -12.60 -8.79 0.91
C ARG A 58 -13.20 -9.84 -0.01
N GLN A 59 -14.49 -10.16 0.16
CA GLN A 59 -15.19 -11.08 -0.71
C GLN A 59 -15.20 -10.59 -2.16
N ALA A 60 -15.51 -9.31 -2.41
CA ALA A 60 -15.46 -8.73 -3.75
C ALA A 60 -14.04 -8.77 -4.34
N THR A 61 -13.02 -8.53 -3.51
CA THR A 61 -11.62 -8.60 -3.92
C THR A 61 -11.21 -10.02 -4.31
N ILE A 62 -11.57 -11.03 -3.49
CA ILE A 62 -11.31 -12.44 -3.76
C ILE A 62 -12.07 -12.90 -5.03
N ARG A 63 -13.34 -12.49 -5.20
CA ARG A 63 -14.13 -12.79 -6.41
C ARG A 63 -13.49 -12.21 -7.67
N GLU A 64 -12.95 -11.00 -7.61
CA GLU A 64 -12.25 -10.39 -8.75
C GLU A 64 -10.93 -11.10 -9.05
N GLN A 65 -10.15 -11.47 -8.03
CA GLN A 65 -8.94 -12.27 -8.20
C GLN A 65 -9.26 -13.62 -8.85
N LEU A 66 -10.29 -14.32 -8.38
CA LEU A 66 -10.77 -15.57 -8.99
C LEU A 66 -11.16 -15.38 -10.46
N ARG A 67 -11.86 -14.28 -10.79
CA ARG A 67 -12.25 -13.96 -12.17
C ARG A 67 -11.02 -13.80 -13.08
N LEU A 68 -10.01 -13.03 -12.63
CA LEU A 68 -8.78 -12.80 -13.38
C LEU A 68 -7.99 -14.10 -13.58
N ARG A 69 -7.80 -14.89 -12.52
CA ARG A 69 -7.05 -16.16 -12.57
C ARG A 69 -7.73 -17.20 -13.45
N ARG A 70 -9.05 -17.35 -13.37
CA ARG A 70 -9.83 -18.26 -14.26
C ARG A 70 -9.74 -17.83 -15.73
N ASN A 71 -9.73 -16.53 -16.00
CA ASN A 71 -9.52 -16.02 -17.36
C ASN A 71 -8.11 -16.35 -17.89
N GLN A 72 -7.07 -16.16 -17.07
CA GLN A 72 -5.70 -16.54 -17.41
C GLN A 72 -5.60 -18.04 -17.70
N LEU A 73 -6.16 -18.89 -16.83
CA LEU A 73 -6.18 -20.33 -17.00
C LEU A 73 -6.88 -20.74 -18.31
N ARG A 74 -8.03 -20.14 -18.64
CA ARG A 74 -8.75 -20.39 -19.89
C ARG A 74 -7.90 -20.04 -21.12
N MET A 75 -7.19 -18.92 -21.10
CA MET A 75 -6.30 -18.55 -22.20
C MET A 75 -5.13 -19.53 -22.36
N LEU A 76 -4.52 -19.95 -21.25
CA LEU A 76 -3.37 -20.86 -21.26
C LEU A 76 -3.75 -22.30 -21.64
N ARG A 77 -4.96 -22.76 -21.26
CA ARG A 77 -5.48 -24.07 -21.67
C ARG A 77 -5.61 -24.18 -23.19
N ASN A 78 -5.97 -23.11 -23.90
CA ASN A 78 -5.99 -23.12 -25.36
C ASN A 78 -4.60 -23.39 -25.96
N HIS A 79 -3.53 -22.94 -25.30
CA HIS A 79 -2.16 -23.17 -25.72
C HIS A 79 -1.62 -24.56 -25.32
N LEU A 80 -2.20 -25.19 -24.29
CA LEU A 80 -1.86 -26.56 -23.89
C LEU A 80 -2.41 -27.62 -24.84
N HIS A 81 -3.55 -27.34 -25.49
CA HIS A 81 -4.24 -28.28 -26.38
C HIS A 81 -3.91 -28.08 -27.86
N ASP A 82 -2.83 -27.35 -28.19
CA ASP A 82 -2.37 -27.22 -29.58
C ASP A 82 -1.91 -28.58 -30.12
N PRO A 83 -2.60 -29.16 -31.13
CA PRO A 83 -2.27 -30.49 -31.68
C PRO A 83 -0.89 -30.54 -32.35
N HIS A 84 -0.36 -29.38 -32.77
CA HIS A 84 0.85 -29.29 -33.57
C HIS A 84 2.09 -28.94 -32.75
N ASN A 85 1.92 -28.54 -31.48
CA ASN A 85 3.02 -28.13 -30.63
C ASN A 85 2.85 -28.68 -29.20
N PRO A 86 3.65 -29.68 -28.78
CA PRO A 86 3.56 -30.20 -27.42
C PRO A 86 3.92 -29.09 -26.41
N PRO A 87 3.10 -28.88 -25.36
CA PRO A 87 3.30 -27.75 -24.47
C PRO A 87 4.58 -27.90 -23.64
N PRO A 88 5.39 -26.83 -23.53
CA PRO A 88 6.64 -26.86 -22.79
C PRO A 88 6.40 -27.07 -21.29
N GLY A 89 7.39 -27.64 -20.60
CA GLY A 89 7.27 -28.00 -19.17
C GLY A 89 6.94 -26.81 -18.26
N TRP A 90 7.47 -25.62 -18.55
CA TRP A 90 7.18 -24.40 -17.78
C TRP A 90 5.72 -23.96 -17.89
N LEU A 91 5.05 -24.21 -19.03
CA LEU A 91 3.64 -23.86 -19.23
C LEU A 91 2.72 -24.77 -18.41
N ARG A 92 3.07 -26.06 -18.32
CA ARG A 92 2.35 -27.02 -17.46
C ARG A 92 2.50 -26.67 -15.98
N ALA A 93 3.71 -26.29 -15.56
CA ALA A 93 3.97 -25.83 -14.19
C ALA A 93 3.16 -24.59 -13.84
N MET A 94 3.18 -23.56 -14.69
CA MET A 94 2.40 -22.33 -14.49
C MET A 94 0.90 -22.58 -14.42
N VAL A 95 0.37 -23.52 -15.21
CA VAL A 95 -1.04 -23.90 -15.14
C VAL A 95 -1.38 -24.60 -13.83
N ALA A 96 -0.52 -25.51 -13.35
CA ALA A 96 -0.70 -26.16 -12.06
C ALA A 96 -0.67 -25.15 -10.89
N GLU A 97 0.25 -24.19 -10.93
CA GLU A 97 0.33 -23.10 -9.94
C GLU A 97 -0.94 -22.24 -9.94
N LEU A 98 -1.46 -21.88 -11.12
CA LEU A 98 -2.71 -21.12 -11.24
C LEU A 98 -3.92 -21.91 -10.72
N GLU A 99 -3.97 -23.21 -10.95
CA GLU A 99 -5.03 -24.08 -10.44
C GLU A 99 -4.99 -24.17 -8.90
N GLU A 100 -3.80 -24.27 -8.32
CA GLU A 100 -3.62 -24.25 -6.86
C GLU A 100 -4.03 -22.90 -6.24
N GLU A 101 -3.64 -21.78 -6.88
CA GLU A 101 -4.00 -20.43 -6.43
C GLU A 101 -5.52 -20.21 -6.48
N ILE A 102 -6.19 -20.69 -7.54
CA ILE A 102 -7.65 -20.66 -7.64
C ILE A 102 -8.29 -21.48 -6.52
N ALA A 103 -7.83 -22.71 -6.26
CA ALA A 103 -8.38 -23.56 -5.21
C ALA A 103 -8.22 -22.92 -3.82
N ARG A 104 -7.09 -22.26 -3.57
CA ARG A 104 -6.85 -21.52 -2.33
C ARG A 104 -7.82 -20.37 -2.15
N LEU A 105 -7.99 -19.54 -3.18
CA LEU A 105 -8.92 -18.40 -3.17
C LEU A 105 -10.38 -18.84 -3.05
N GLU A 106 -10.76 -19.98 -3.62
CA GLU A 106 -12.10 -20.56 -3.45
C GLU A 106 -12.36 -20.98 -2.00
N VAL A 107 -11.40 -21.62 -1.35
CA VAL A 107 -11.49 -21.98 0.08
C VAL A 107 -11.56 -20.73 0.95
N GLU A 108 -10.79 -19.69 0.61
CA GLU A 108 -10.82 -18.41 1.33
C GLU A 108 -12.17 -17.71 1.20
N LEU A 109 -12.76 -17.70 0.00
CA LEU A 109 -14.10 -17.13 -0.22
C LEU A 109 -15.17 -17.88 0.59
N HIS A 110 -15.15 -19.21 0.61
CA HIS A 110 -16.12 -20.02 1.37
C HIS A 110 -15.97 -19.89 2.90
N ARG A 111 -14.82 -19.41 3.40
CA ARG A 111 -14.62 -19.14 4.83
C ARG A 111 -15.16 -17.77 5.25
N GLU A 112 -15.32 -16.85 4.31
CA GLU A 112 -15.82 -15.50 4.54
C GLU A 112 -17.34 -15.37 4.30
N ASP A 113 -17.99 -16.38 3.72
CA ASP A 113 -19.47 -16.50 3.58
C ASP A 113 -20.14 -17.03 4.87
#